data_AF-A0A7J6A9D4-F1
#
_entry.id   AF-A0A7J6A9D4-F1
#
_cell.length_a   1.000
_cell.length_b   1.000
_cell.length_c   1.000
_cell.angle_alpha   90.00
_cell.angle_beta   90.00
_cell.angle_gamma   90.00
#
_symmetry.space_group_name_H-M   'P 1'
#
loop_
_entity.id
_entity.type
_entity.pdbx_description
1 polymer ?
#
loop_
_entity_poly.entity_id
_entity_poly.type
_entity_poly.pdbx_seq_one_letter_code
_entity_poly.pdbx_strand_id
1 'polypeptide(L)'
;MFPAHRRSFRAAKLLLGALIFLQACRCALGSSGETCYSRQHRDTIVNVHKALDHQKTIMDVRKKEAERDCILACCSVELKPGIKCNMVVYKPSGQDGSENCYLFHCETEQDCPLMSATPGTNTYDIFKGLTHPLAKEKERVPTMPITNSLALLVVLTLIILTFVVAIVGRRAMESFDRRHYTRLELNDLHYEI
;
A
#
# COMPACT_ATOMS: atom_id res chain seq x y z
N MET A 1 -35.78 29.10 29.45
CA MET A 1 -35.59 27.73 28.92
C MET A 1 -35.99 27.76 27.44
N PHE A 2 -35.15 27.69 26.40
CA PHE A 2 -34.13 26.70 26.04
C PHE A 2 -33.23 27.27 24.92
N PRO A 3 -31.89 27.35 25.09
CA PRO A 3 -31.01 27.42 23.92
C PRO A 3 -29.81 26.45 24.00
N ALA A 4 -29.93 25.34 24.73
CA ALA A 4 -28.87 24.32 24.81
C ALA A 4 -28.94 23.24 23.69
N HIS A 5 -30.13 23.01 23.13
CA HIS A 5 -30.38 21.86 22.24
C HIS A 5 -29.77 22.01 20.83
N ARG A 6 -29.69 23.25 20.30
CA ARG A 6 -29.24 23.52 18.92
C ARG A 6 -27.72 23.46 18.74
N ARG A 7 -26.95 23.73 19.79
CA ARG A 7 -25.48 23.62 19.80
C ARG A 7 -25.02 22.17 19.94
N SER A 8 -25.70 21.40 20.80
CA SER A 8 -25.44 19.96 21.00
C SER A 8 -25.61 19.17 19.69
N PHE A 9 -26.67 19.44 18.93
CA PHE A 9 -26.93 18.75 17.67
C PHE A 9 -25.89 19.04 16.56
N ARG A 10 -25.29 20.24 16.55
CA ARG A 10 -24.21 20.59 15.60
C ARG A 10 -22.89 19.93 15.99
N ALA A 11 -22.56 19.91 17.29
CA ALA A 11 -21.37 19.21 17.79
C ALA A 11 -21.47 17.69 17.57
N ALA A 12 -22.64 17.10 17.81
CA ALA A 12 -22.89 15.68 17.56
C ALA A 12 -22.75 15.32 16.07
N LYS A 13 -23.24 16.16 15.15
CA LYS A 13 -23.07 15.94 13.70
C LYS A 13 -21.63 16.07 13.24
N LEU A 14 -20.86 17.01 13.81
CA LEU A 14 -19.44 17.16 13.52
C LEU A 14 -18.62 15.97 14.05
N LEU A 15 -18.95 15.47 15.24
CA LEU A 15 -18.35 14.25 15.81
C LEU A 15 -18.68 13.01 14.97
N LEU A 16 -19.94 12.86 14.53
CA LEU A 16 -20.35 11.74 13.67
C LEU A 16 -19.64 11.81 12.30
N GLY A 17 -19.53 13.00 11.72
CA GLY A 17 -18.79 13.22 10.48
C GLY A 17 -17.29 12.91 10.61
N ALA A 18 -16.67 13.34 11.72
CA ALA A 18 -15.28 13.02 12.00
C ALA A 18 -15.05 11.51 12.21
N LEU A 19 -15.97 10.81 12.88
CA LEU A 19 -15.93 9.35 13.05
C LEU A 19 -16.08 8.59 11.73
N ILE A 20 -17.00 9.03 10.86
CA ILE A 20 -17.17 8.46 9.51
C ILE A 20 -15.92 8.70 8.66
N PHE A 21 -15.33 9.89 8.74
CA PHE A 21 -14.09 10.23 8.03
C PHE A 21 -12.90 9.40 8.55
N LEU A 22 -12.79 9.22 9.87
CA LEU A 22 -11.80 8.34 10.51
C LEU A 22 -11.97 6.87 10.10
N GLN A 23 -13.21 6.37 9.98
CA GLN A 23 -13.48 5.01 9.49
C GLN A 23 -13.14 4.84 8.01
N ALA A 24 -13.50 5.80 7.14
CA ALA A 24 -13.12 5.78 5.73
C ALA A 24 -11.59 5.83 5.55
N CYS A 25 -10.89 6.59 6.41
CA CYS A 25 -9.44 6.68 6.40
C CYS A 25 -8.75 5.36 6.83
N ARG A 26 -9.42 4.51 7.62
CA ARG A 26 -8.91 3.15 7.95
C ARG A 26 -8.95 2.20 6.75
N CYS A 27 -9.87 2.39 5.81
CA CYS A 27 -9.93 1.57 4.59
C CYS A 27 -8.85 1.95 3.57
N ALA A 28 -8.41 3.22 3.55
CA ALA A 28 -7.35 3.68 2.66
C ALA A 28 -5.93 3.29 3.13
N LEU A 29 -5.76 3.00 4.42
CA LEU A 29 -4.48 2.60 5.02
C LEU A 29 -4.31 1.07 5.17
N GLY A 30 -5.32 0.30 4.77
CA GLY A 30 -5.45 -1.12 5.05
C GLY A 30 -5.24 -2.05 3.85
N SER A 31 -4.33 -1.71 2.92
CA SER A 31 -3.80 -2.70 1.98
C SER A 31 -2.32 -2.44 1.79
N SER A 32 -1.54 -2.84 2.79
CA SER A 32 -0.12 -3.16 2.58
C SER A 32 -0.01 -4.54 1.89
N GLY A 33 -0.81 -4.73 0.83
CA GLY A 33 -0.67 -5.88 -0.05
C GLY A 33 0.56 -5.62 -0.89
N GLU A 34 1.73 -6.04 -0.43
CA GLU A 34 2.94 -6.06 -1.25
C GLU A 34 2.60 -6.76 -2.57
N THR A 35 2.64 -6.02 -3.68
CA THR A 35 2.34 -6.56 -5.00
C THR A 35 3.47 -7.48 -5.43
N CYS A 36 3.09 -8.68 -5.87
CA CYS A 36 4.04 -9.66 -6.36
C CYS A 36 4.26 -9.47 -7.86
N TYR A 37 5.51 -9.30 -8.26
CA TYR A 37 5.90 -9.26 -9.66
C TYR A 37 6.68 -10.51 -10.00
N SER A 38 6.36 -11.12 -11.14
CA SER A 38 7.05 -12.33 -11.61
C SER A 38 7.62 -12.09 -13.01
N ARG A 39 8.90 -12.38 -13.21
CA ARG A 39 9.53 -12.40 -14.53
C ARG A 39 9.74 -13.84 -14.97
N GLN A 40 9.22 -14.21 -16.14
CA GLN A 40 9.31 -15.57 -16.67
C GLN A 40 10.56 -15.77 -17.53
N HIS A 41 11.20 -16.94 -17.36
CA HIS A 41 12.20 -17.50 -18.25
C HIS A 41 11.67 -18.82 -18.81
N ARG A 42 11.39 -18.84 -20.11
CA ARG A 42 10.79 -20.00 -20.80
C ARG A 42 11.84 -21.07 -21.07
N ASP A 43 11.44 -22.33 -20.91
CA ASP A 43 12.26 -23.51 -21.22
C ASP A 43 13.65 -23.46 -20.54
N THR A 44 13.68 -22.97 -19.30
CA THR A 44 14.88 -22.85 -18.48
C THR A 44 14.65 -23.43 -17.10
N ILE A 45 15.71 -24.01 -16.53
CA ILE A 45 15.73 -24.60 -15.20
C ILE A 45 17.04 -24.24 -14.50
N VAL A 46 17.00 -24.23 -13.18
CA VAL A 46 18.19 -24.09 -12.34
C VAL A 46 19.03 -25.35 -12.41
N ASN A 47 20.35 -25.20 -12.57
CA ASN A 47 21.26 -26.30 -12.34
C ASN A 47 21.37 -26.56 -10.83
N VAL A 48 20.51 -27.45 -10.31
CA VAL A 48 20.41 -27.78 -8.88
C VAL A 48 21.75 -28.23 -8.29
N HIS A 49 22.58 -28.96 -9.07
CA HIS A 49 23.87 -29.45 -8.59
C HIS A 49 24.85 -28.31 -8.31
N LYS A 50 24.93 -27.34 -9.23
CA LYS A 50 25.75 -26.13 -9.02
C LYS A 50 25.16 -25.24 -7.93
N ALA A 51 23.83 -25.13 -7.88
CA ALA A 51 23.19 -24.24 -6.92
C ALA A 51 23.35 -24.73 -5.47
N LEU A 52 23.27 -26.04 -5.23
CA LEU A 52 23.46 -26.63 -3.89
C LEU A 52 24.93 -26.65 -3.45
N ASP A 53 25.88 -26.55 -4.39
CA ASP A 53 27.31 -26.38 -4.06
C ASP A 53 27.56 -25.03 -3.37
N HIS A 54 26.79 -24.01 -3.76
CA HIS A 54 26.73 -22.75 -3.04
C HIS A 54 25.88 -22.91 -1.77
N GLN A 55 26.52 -22.98 -0.59
CA GLN A 55 25.86 -23.09 0.73
C GLN A 55 24.81 -21.99 1.04
N LYS A 56 24.68 -20.97 0.19
CA LYS A 56 23.70 -19.89 0.28
C LYS A 56 22.36 -20.22 -0.38
N THR A 57 22.30 -21.20 -1.28
CA THR A 57 21.05 -21.57 -1.93
C THR A 57 20.19 -22.38 -0.98
N ILE A 58 18.94 -21.94 -0.81
CA ILE A 58 17.94 -22.67 -0.02
C ILE A 58 16.84 -23.12 -0.97
N MET A 59 16.47 -24.40 -0.90
CA MET A 59 15.47 -25.01 -1.75
C MET A 59 14.34 -25.64 -0.92
N ASP A 60 13.09 -25.44 -1.32
CA ASP A 60 11.89 -26.13 -0.83
C ASP A 60 11.11 -26.70 -2.02
N VAL A 61 10.43 -27.83 -1.83
CA VAL A 61 9.77 -28.57 -2.91
C VAL A 61 8.30 -28.79 -2.57
N ARG A 62 7.42 -28.48 -3.52
CA ARG A 62 5.97 -28.52 -3.35
C ARG A 62 5.27 -29.10 -4.56
N LYS A 63 4.08 -29.63 -4.30
CA LYS A 63 3.11 -30.00 -5.33
C LYS A 63 2.02 -28.95 -5.43
N LYS A 64 1.75 -28.45 -6.64
CA LYS A 64 0.72 -27.46 -6.95
C LYS A 64 -0.07 -27.87 -8.19
N GLU A 65 -1.35 -27.52 -8.26
CA GLU A 65 -2.17 -27.91 -9.42
C GLU A 65 -1.97 -26.97 -10.61
N ALA A 66 -1.70 -25.69 -10.34
CA ALA A 66 -1.43 -24.69 -11.36
C ALA A 66 -0.06 -24.00 -11.18
N GLU A 67 0.48 -23.52 -12.30
CA GLU A 67 1.70 -22.71 -12.35
C GLU A 67 1.57 -21.43 -11.52
N ARG A 68 0.41 -20.77 -11.61
CA ARG A 68 0.11 -19.57 -10.83
C ARG A 68 0.16 -19.81 -9.33
N ASP A 69 -0.29 -20.97 -8.86
CA ASP A 69 -0.29 -21.31 -7.44
C ASP A 69 1.13 -21.55 -6.92
N CYS A 70 2.01 -22.05 -7.79
CA CYS A 70 3.44 -22.19 -7.50
C CYS A 70 4.12 -20.83 -7.32
N ILE A 71 3.83 -19.89 -8.21
CA ILE A 71 4.32 -18.49 -8.14
C ILE A 71 3.83 -17.81 -6.85
N LEU A 72 2.54 -17.92 -6.54
CA LEU A 72 1.96 -17.31 -5.34
C LEU A 72 2.45 -17.95 -4.04
N ALA A 73 2.77 -19.24 -4.05
CA ALA A 73 3.38 -19.92 -2.92
C ALA A 73 4.73 -19.32 -2.55
N CYS A 74 5.59 -19.03 -3.55
CA CYS A 74 6.88 -18.36 -3.32
C CYS A 74 6.69 -16.95 -2.74
N CYS A 75 5.68 -16.20 -3.19
CA CYS A 75 5.50 -14.82 -2.78
C CYS A 75 5.19 -14.61 -1.29
N SER A 76 4.60 -15.61 -0.65
CA SER A 76 4.07 -15.55 0.72
C SER A 76 4.89 -16.36 1.72
N VAL A 77 5.84 -17.16 1.23
CA VAL A 77 6.60 -18.09 2.07
C VAL A 77 7.99 -17.55 2.42
N GLU A 78 8.41 -17.85 3.64
CA GLU A 78 9.82 -17.80 4.03
C GLU A 78 10.36 -19.22 4.09
N LEU A 79 11.45 -19.48 3.37
CA LEU A 79 12.06 -20.82 3.32
C LEU A 79 12.80 -21.13 4.63
N LYS A 80 13.40 -20.09 5.23
CA LYS A 80 14.01 -20.07 6.56
C LYS A 80 13.68 -18.73 7.23
N PRO A 81 13.79 -18.61 8.57
CA PRO A 81 13.57 -17.34 9.25
C PRO A 81 14.38 -16.21 8.62
N GLY A 82 13.70 -15.21 8.04
CA GLY A 82 14.34 -14.08 7.36
C GLY A 82 14.82 -14.33 5.93
N ILE A 83 14.67 -15.54 5.39
CA ILE A 83 15.01 -15.88 4.00
C ILE A 83 13.73 -16.04 3.19
N LYS A 84 13.47 -15.06 2.31
CA LYS A 84 12.30 -15.05 1.43
C LYS A 84 12.60 -15.78 0.13
N CYS A 85 11.61 -16.49 -0.39
CA CYS A 85 11.70 -17.07 -1.73
C CYS A 85 11.75 -15.94 -2.78
N ASN A 86 12.69 -16.02 -3.72
CA ASN A 86 12.85 -15.04 -4.79
C ASN A 86 12.93 -15.68 -6.19
N MET A 87 12.94 -17.01 -6.29
CA MET A 87 12.89 -17.68 -7.57
C MET A 87 12.15 -19.01 -7.46
N VAL A 88 11.44 -19.41 -8.51
CA VAL A 88 10.67 -20.65 -8.52
C VAL A 88 10.75 -21.33 -9.88
N VAL A 89 10.90 -22.65 -9.88
CA VAL A 89 10.83 -23.49 -11.08
C VAL A 89 9.51 -24.23 -11.07
N TYR A 90 8.73 -24.06 -12.14
CA TYR A 90 7.53 -24.84 -12.40
C TYR A 90 7.80 -25.85 -13.50
N LYS A 91 7.66 -27.13 -13.14
CA LYS A 91 7.72 -28.25 -14.08
C LYS A 91 6.31 -28.80 -14.28
N PRO A 92 5.71 -28.79 -15.48
CA PRO A 92 4.38 -29.36 -15.68
C PRO A 92 4.38 -30.82 -15.19
N SER A 93 3.45 -31.15 -14.30
CA SER A 93 3.37 -32.46 -13.67
C SER A 93 3.19 -33.54 -14.75
N GLY A 94 4.14 -34.46 -14.83
CA GLY A 94 3.94 -35.72 -15.54
C GLY A 94 2.97 -36.63 -14.77
N GLN A 95 2.51 -37.71 -15.40
CA GLN A 95 1.52 -38.64 -14.80
C GLN A 95 1.96 -39.32 -13.50
N ASP A 96 3.22 -39.19 -13.08
CA ASP A 96 3.77 -39.85 -11.87
C ASP A 96 3.52 -39.11 -10.55
N GLY A 97 2.79 -38.00 -10.56
CA GLY A 97 2.48 -37.28 -9.33
C GLY A 97 3.70 -36.68 -8.62
N SER A 98 4.85 -36.57 -9.32
CA SER A 98 6.08 -35.91 -8.88
C SER A 98 5.83 -34.46 -8.46
N GLU A 99 6.70 -33.91 -7.60
CA GLU A 99 6.63 -32.49 -7.28
C GLU A 99 6.96 -31.64 -8.51
N ASN A 100 6.22 -30.55 -8.64
CA ASN A 100 6.27 -29.68 -9.80
C ASN A 100 6.68 -28.24 -9.49
N CYS A 101 6.76 -27.88 -8.22
CA CYS A 101 7.06 -26.53 -7.78
C CYS A 101 8.29 -26.55 -6.89
N TYR A 102 9.38 -25.96 -7.37
CA TYR A 102 10.66 -25.91 -6.66
C TYR A 102 10.97 -24.46 -6.34
N LEU A 103 11.01 -24.13 -5.06
CA LEU A 103 11.19 -22.78 -4.55
C LEU A 103 12.66 -22.61 -4.16
N PHE A 104 13.26 -21.51 -4.60
CA PHE A 104 14.66 -21.20 -4.37
C PHE A 104 14.83 -19.82 -3.72
N HIS A 105 15.90 -19.71 -2.93
CA HIS A 105 16.50 -18.44 -2.55
C HIS A 105 17.91 -18.33 -3.16
N CYS A 106 18.13 -17.31 -3.98
CA CYS A 106 19.40 -17.06 -4.66
C CYS A 106 19.80 -15.60 -4.48
N GLU A 107 20.98 -15.30 -3.92
CA GLU A 107 21.43 -13.90 -3.77
C GLU A 107 21.83 -13.29 -5.12
N THR A 108 22.43 -14.11 -6.00
CA THR A 108 22.96 -13.69 -7.29
C THR A 108 22.57 -14.66 -8.42
N GLU A 109 22.70 -14.20 -9.68
CA GLU A 109 22.50 -15.06 -10.86
C GLU A 109 23.54 -16.20 -10.93
N GLN A 110 24.68 -16.06 -10.24
CA GLN A 110 25.72 -17.09 -10.17
C GLN A 110 25.38 -18.20 -9.18
N ASP A 111 24.66 -17.89 -8.09
CA ASP A 111 24.25 -18.88 -7.10
C ASP A 111 23.22 -19.85 -7.69
N CYS A 112 22.39 -19.38 -8.62
CA CYS A 112 21.38 -20.18 -9.31
C CYS A 112 21.52 -20.08 -10.83
N PRO A 113 22.54 -20.76 -11.41
CA PRO A 113 22.79 -20.67 -12.84
C PRO A 113 21.67 -21.38 -13.61
N LEU A 114 21.07 -20.62 -14.54
CA LEU A 114 20.04 -21.13 -15.44
C LEU A 114 20.67 -21.91 -16.61
N MET A 115 20.02 -23.01 -16.97
CA MET A 115 20.32 -23.81 -18.15
C MET A 115 19.04 -24.10 -18.92
N SER A 116 19.18 -24.55 -20.16
CA SER A 116 18.03 -24.98 -20.97
C SER A 116 17.34 -26.18 -20.31
N ALA A 117 16.02 -26.14 -20.27
CA ALA A 117 15.17 -27.20 -19.74
C ALA A 117 14.44 -27.94 -20.86
N THR A 118 13.74 -29.01 -20.48
CA THR A 118 12.76 -29.64 -21.35
C THR A 118 11.62 -28.66 -21.66
N PRO A 119 11.04 -28.71 -22.88
CA PRO A 119 9.95 -27.83 -23.28
C PRO A 119 8.81 -27.83 -22.26
N GLY A 120 8.36 -26.63 -21.87
CA GLY A 120 7.27 -26.42 -20.91
C GLY A 120 7.72 -26.29 -19.45
N THR A 121 9.01 -26.47 -19.13
CA THR A 121 9.54 -26.14 -17.80
C THR A 121 9.95 -24.67 -17.75
N ASN A 122 9.34 -23.91 -16.86
CA ASN A 122 9.54 -22.47 -16.76
C ASN A 122 10.12 -22.09 -15.40
N THR A 123 11.07 -21.15 -15.41
CA THR A 123 11.59 -20.53 -14.19
C THR A 123 11.03 -19.12 -14.06
N TYR A 124 10.75 -18.69 -12.85
CA TYR A 124 10.20 -17.38 -12.54
C TYR A 124 11.01 -16.68 -11.45
N ASP A 125 11.44 -15.46 -11.73
CA ASP A 125 12.00 -14.57 -10.72
C ASP A 125 10.86 -13.85 -10.00
N ILE A 126 10.83 -13.93 -8.69
CA ILE A 126 9.76 -13.38 -7.84
C ILE A 126 10.28 -12.17 -7.09
N PHE A 127 9.63 -11.03 -7.31
CA PHE A 127 9.94 -9.76 -6.68
C PHE A 127 8.75 -9.30 -5.83
N LYS A 128 9.04 -8.83 -4.63
CA LYS A 128 8.06 -8.32 -3.68
C LYS A 128 8.32 -6.83 -3.45
N GLY A 129 7.38 -5.96 -3.85
CA GLY A 129 7.56 -4.51 -3.73
C GLY A 129 6.38 -3.70 -4.26
N LEU A 130 6.46 -2.37 -4.11
CA LEU A 130 5.45 -1.42 -4.57
C LEU A 130 5.61 -1.00 -6.05
N THR A 131 6.72 -1.38 -6.69
CA THR A 131 7.06 -1.04 -8.07
C THR A 131 7.67 -2.25 -8.78
N HIS A 132 7.32 -2.44 -10.06
CA HIS A 132 7.93 -3.48 -10.90
C HIS A 132 9.44 -3.21 -10.99
N PRO A 133 10.34 -4.21 -10.87
CA PRO A 133 11.76 -3.99 -11.07
C PRO A 133 11.98 -3.53 -12.51
N LEU A 134 12.28 -2.24 -12.67
CA LEU A 134 12.81 -1.70 -13.91
C LEU A 134 14.27 -2.16 -13.98
N ALA A 135 14.62 -2.73 -15.13
CA ALA A 135 15.87 -3.42 -15.39
C ALA A 135 17.11 -2.77 -14.75
N LYS A 136 17.89 -3.59 -14.02
CA LYS A 136 19.28 -3.35 -13.58
C LYS A 136 19.59 -1.92 -13.14
N GLU A 137 19.18 -1.55 -11.93
CA GLU A 137 19.76 -0.36 -11.28
C GLU A 137 21.00 -0.78 -10.48
N LYS A 138 22.16 -0.45 -11.05
CA LYS A 138 23.46 -0.49 -10.40
C LYS A 138 23.39 0.39 -9.15
N GLU A 139 23.61 -0.23 -8.00
CA GLU A 139 23.76 0.38 -6.68
C GLU A 139 24.36 1.79 -6.73
N ARG A 140 23.53 2.82 -6.47
CA ARG A 140 23.95 3.99 -5.69
C ARG A 140 22.80 4.91 -5.27
N VAL A 141 22.84 5.23 -3.97
CA VAL A 141 22.21 6.33 -3.23
C VAL A 141 20.77 6.09 -2.75
N PRO A 142 20.50 6.12 -1.43
CA PRO A 142 19.14 6.13 -0.92
C PRO A 142 18.52 7.49 -1.21
N THR A 143 17.73 7.57 -2.27
CA THR A 143 16.76 8.66 -2.40
C THR A 143 15.57 8.27 -1.55
N MET A 144 15.30 9.06 -0.51
CA MET A 144 14.12 8.92 0.35
C MET A 144 12.86 8.68 -0.50
N PRO A 145 12.01 7.71 -0.14
CA PRO A 145 10.74 7.54 -0.84
C PRO A 145 9.87 8.78 -0.59
N ILE A 146 9.64 9.58 -1.63
CA ILE A 146 8.55 10.55 -1.64
C ILE A 146 7.25 9.78 -1.89
N THR A 147 6.86 8.93 -0.95
CA THR A 147 5.55 8.25 -0.94
C THR A 147 4.55 9.03 -0.11
N ASN A 148 4.58 10.36 -0.14
CA ASN A 148 3.65 11.21 0.60
C ASN A 148 3.09 12.37 -0.23
N SER A 149 3.26 12.38 -1.56
CA SER A 149 2.79 13.49 -2.41
C SER A 149 1.27 13.69 -2.31
N LEU A 150 0.48 12.60 -2.34
CA LEU A 150 -0.98 12.68 -2.19
C LEU A 150 -1.37 13.11 -0.77
N ALA A 151 -0.71 12.57 0.25
CA ALA A 151 -0.95 12.93 1.64
C ALA A 151 -0.63 14.40 1.91
N LEU A 152 0.47 14.91 1.34
CA LEU A 152 0.87 16.32 1.42
C LEU A 152 -0.17 17.23 0.76
N LEU A 153 -0.67 16.86 -0.43
CA LEU A 153 -1.71 17.61 -1.14
C LEU A 153 -3.03 17.63 -0.37
N VAL A 154 -3.44 16.49 0.20
CA VAL A 154 -4.66 16.39 1.03
C VAL A 154 -4.52 17.23 2.31
N VAL A 155 -3.36 17.19 2.97
CA VAL A 155 -3.13 18.00 4.18
C VAL A 155 -3.10 19.48 3.84
N LEU A 156 -2.41 19.87 2.76
CA LEU A 156 -2.32 21.27 2.33
C LEU A 156 -3.69 21.83 1.94
N THR A 157 -4.50 21.05 1.21
CA THR A 157 -5.87 21.46 0.84
C THR A 157 -6.79 21.60 2.06
N LEU A 158 -6.70 20.69 3.05
CA LEU A 158 -7.44 20.81 4.30
C LEU A 158 -7.03 22.07 5.09
N ILE A 159 -5.74 22.36 5.19
CA ILE A 159 -5.24 23.58 5.85
C ILE A 159 -5.80 24.82 5.14
N ILE A 160 -5.69 24.91 3.82
CA ILE A 160 -6.20 26.06 3.05
C ILE A 160 -7.72 26.22 3.24
N LEU A 161 -8.48 25.12 3.16
CA LEU A 161 -9.94 25.16 3.35
C LEU A 161 -10.32 25.69 4.74
N THR A 162 -9.62 25.23 5.80
CA THR A 162 -9.88 25.73 7.16
C THR A 162 -9.57 27.21 7.31
N PHE A 163 -8.48 27.70 6.70
CA PHE A 163 -8.16 29.12 6.68
C PHE A 163 -9.23 29.94 5.97
N VAL A 164 -9.70 29.49 4.81
CA VAL A 164 -10.76 30.17 4.05
C VAL A 164 -12.05 30.25 4.88
N VAL A 165 -12.48 29.14 5.50
CA VAL A 165 -13.66 29.12 6.37
C VAL A 165 -13.48 30.02 7.59
N ALA A 166 -12.30 30.07 8.19
CA ALA A 166 -12.01 30.97 9.31
C ALA A 166 -12.06 32.45 8.89
N ILE A 167 -11.52 32.80 7.71
CA ILE A 167 -11.55 34.17 7.18
C ILE A 167 -12.97 34.59 6.84
N VAL A 168 -13.72 33.76 6.10
CA VAL A 168 -15.12 34.02 5.74
C VAL A 168 -15.99 34.04 6.99
N GLY A 169 -15.75 33.15 7.94
CA GLY A 169 -16.43 33.11 9.23
C GLY A 169 -16.20 34.38 10.05
N ARG A 170 -14.97 34.88 10.13
CA ARG A 170 -14.67 36.16 10.79
C ARG A 170 -15.38 37.33 10.11
N ARG A 171 -15.31 37.41 8.78
CA ARG A 171 -16.01 38.43 7.97
C ARG A 171 -17.54 38.35 8.16
N ALA A 172 -18.09 37.14 8.29
CA ALA A 172 -19.51 36.94 8.54
C ALA A 172 -19.91 37.27 9.99
N MET A 173 -19.06 36.98 10.98
CA MET A 173 -19.27 37.37 12.38
C MET A 173 -19.26 38.89 12.54
N GLU A 174 -18.32 39.60 11.91
CA GLU A 174 -18.29 41.07 11.88
C GLU A 174 -19.56 41.66 11.26
N SER A 175 -20.07 41.04 10.19
CA SER A 175 -21.31 41.46 9.52
C SER A 175 -22.57 41.23 10.37
N PHE A 176 -22.59 40.17 11.19
CA PHE A 176 -23.73 39.86 12.04
C PHE A 176 -23.74 40.73 13.31
N ASP A 177 -22.59 41.00 13.91
CA ASP A 177 -22.45 41.83 15.10
C ASP A 177 -22.91 43.27 14.83
N ARG A 178 -22.54 43.82 13.66
CA ARG A 178 -22.98 45.15 13.21
C ARG A 178 -24.50 45.29 13.05
N ARG A 179 -25.21 44.19 12.73
CA ARG A 179 -26.68 44.18 12.61
C ARG A 179 -27.38 44.04 13.95
N HIS A 180 -26.72 43.46 14.95
CA HIS A 180 -27.31 43.27 16.27
C HIS A 180 -27.20 44.53 17.14
N TYR A 181 -26.11 45.29 17.03
CA TYR A 181 -25.92 46.57 17.73
C TYR A 181 -26.87 47.67 17.24
N THR A 182 -27.10 47.79 15.93
CA THR A 182 -28.02 48.80 15.36
C THR A 182 -29.49 48.58 15.76
N ARG A 183 -29.86 47.33 16.09
CA ARG A 183 -31.21 46.98 16.58
C ARG A 183 -31.42 47.28 18.07
N LEU A 184 -30.33 47.37 18.85
CA LEU A 184 -30.35 47.73 20.26
C LEU A 184 -30.44 49.25 20.45
N GLU A 185 -29.65 50.05 19.71
CA GLU A 185 -29.72 51.52 19.81
C GLU A 185 -31.08 52.09 19.37
N LEU A 186 -31.71 51.49 18.34
CA LEU A 186 -33.04 51.94 17.89
C LEU A 186 -34.15 51.64 18.91
N ASN A 187 -33.93 50.67 19.79
CA ASN A 187 -34.90 50.28 20.82
C ASN A 187 -34.70 51.07 22.12
N ASP A 188 -33.49 51.56 22.39
CA ASP A 188 -33.21 52.47 23.52
C ASP A 188 -33.74 53.89 23.24
N LEU A 189 -33.58 54.39 22.01
CA LEU A 189 -34.08 55.73 21.64
C LEU A 189 -35.62 55.84 21.59
N HIS A 190 -36.33 54.71 21.62
CA HIS A 190 -37.81 54.69 21.60
C HIS A 190 -38.43 54.64 23.00
N TYR A 191 -37.62 54.66 24.06
CA TYR A 191 -38.09 54.61 25.45
C TYR A 191 -37.83 55.89 26.26
N GLU A 192 -37.15 56.90 25.68
CA GLU A 192 -36.91 58.21 26.30
C GLU A 192 -37.88 59.33 25.84
N ILE A 193 -39.04 58.99 25.27
CA ILE A 193 -40.11 59.98 24.93
C ILE A 193 -41.41 59.63 25.65
#